data_AF-A0A8J2PKA7-F1
#
_entry.id   AF-A0A8J2PKA7-F1
#
_cell.length_a   1.000
_cell.length_b   1.000
_cell.length_c   1.000
_cell.angle_alpha   90.00
_cell.angle_beta   90.00
_cell.angle_gamma   90.00
#
_symmetry.space_group_name_H-M   'P 1'
#
loop_
_entity.id
_entity.type
_entity.pdbx_description
1 polymer ?
#
loop_
_entity_poly.entity_id
_entity_poly.type
_entity_poly.pdbx_seq_one_letter_code
_entity_poly.pdbx_strand_id
1 'polypeptide(L)'
;YGFNSNHLKTIGNYWLSKYDWRTREKLLNKYPQFTTTIGGLKIHFQHVTSTNNSKYRKTRPLLLLHGWPGSFIEFQKIIPLLIDPKDSDVNFELVIPSLPGYGFSEGAVRPGLGLVET
;
A
#
# COMPACT_ATOMS: atom_id res chain seq x y z
N TYR A 1 -27.85 -2.71 14.02
CA TYR A 1 -28.34 -3.06 12.67
C TYR A 1 -27.36 -2.71 11.53
N GLY A 2 -26.03 -2.71 11.75
CA GLY A 2 -25.06 -2.53 10.65
C GLY A 2 -25.15 -1.19 9.91
N PHE A 3 -24.71 -1.18 8.65
CA PHE A 3 -24.62 0.01 7.81
C PHE A 3 -26.00 0.55 7.38
N ASN A 4 -26.17 1.87 7.34
CA ASN A 4 -27.45 2.51 6.99
C ASN A 4 -27.74 2.46 5.48
N SER A 5 -28.86 1.84 5.08
CA SER A 5 -29.23 1.65 3.67
C SER A 5 -29.55 2.95 2.92
N ASN A 6 -30.00 4.01 3.60
CA ASN A 6 -30.18 5.32 2.97
C ASN A 6 -28.83 5.94 2.60
N HIS A 7 -27.80 5.74 3.43
CA HIS A 7 -26.44 6.21 3.13
C HIS A 7 -25.79 5.41 1.98
N LEU A 8 -26.13 4.12 1.85
CA LEU A 8 -25.66 3.29 0.74
C LEU A 8 -26.07 3.86 -0.63
N LYS A 9 -27.27 4.44 -0.74
CA LYS A 9 -27.72 5.10 -1.97
C LYS A 9 -26.82 6.28 -2.33
N THR A 10 -26.39 7.07 -1.35
CA THR A 10 -25.46 8.20 -1.55
C THR A 10 -24.11 7.71 -2.06
N ILE A 11 -23.55 6.67 -1.45
CA ILE A 11 -22.27 6.09 -1.86
C ILE A 11 -22.35 5.50 -3.27
N GLY A 12 -23.40 4.71 -3.56
CA GLY A 12 -23.61 4.11 -4.87
C GLY A 12 -23.74 5.17 -5.97
N ASN A 13 -24.52 6.23 -5.72
CA ASN A 13 -24.66 7.34 -6.67
C ASN A 13 -23.32 8.04 -6.93
N TYR A 14 -22.54 8.31 -5.89
CA TYR A 14 -21.21 8.91 -6.06
C TYR A 14 -20.28 8.00 -6.87
N TRP A 15 -20.24 6.70 -6.56
CA TRP A 15 -19.38 5.76 -7.27
C TRP A 15 -19.74 5.66 -8.74
N LEU A 16 -21.03 5.55 -9.08
CA LEU A 16 -21.48 5.42 -10.47
C LEU A 16 -21.24 6.68 -11.31
N SER A 17 -21.47 7.87 -10.73
CA SER A 17 -21.58 9.11 -11.52
C SER A 17 -20.45 10.12 -11.32
N LYS A 18 -19.68 10.00 -10.23
CA LYS A 18 -18.70 11.03 -9.83
C LYS A 18 -17.31 10.50 -9.54
N TYR A 19 -17.18 9.21 -9.20
CA TYR A 19 -15.88 8.64 -8.88
C TYR A 19 -15.05 8.43 -10.13
N ASP A 20 -14.00 9.21 -10.28
CA ASP A 20 -13.04 9.07 -11.38
C ASP A 20 -11.93 8.07 -11.02
N TRP A 21 -12.06 6.86 -11.56
CA TRP A 21 -11.05 5.82 -11.41
C TRP A 21 -9.71 6.21 -12.00
N ARG A 22 -9.66 6.92 -13.13
CA ARG A 22 -8.39 7.27 -13.80
C ARG A 22 -7.59 8.28 -12.98
N THR A 23 -8.26 9.20 -12.30
CA THR A 23 -7.59 10.07 -11.32
C THR A 23 -7.01 9.27 -10.16
N ARG A 24 -7.73 8.26 -9.64
CA ARG A 24 -7.23 7.40 -8.57
C ARG A 24 -6.09 6.48 -9.01
N GLU A 25 -6.18 5.91 -10.20
CA GLU A 25 -5.13 5.10 -10.82
C GLU A 25 -3.83 5.90 -10.99
N LYS A 26 -3.90 7.15 -11.44
CA LYS A 26 -2.73 8.04 -11.51
C LYS A 26 -2.09 8.27 -10.15
N LEU A 27 -2.90 8.43 -9.09
CA LEU A 27 -2.38 8.57 -7.72
C LEU A 27 -1.73 7.27 -7.21
N LEU A 28 -2.30 6.10 -7.54
CA LEU A 28 -1.72 4.80 -7.20
C LEU A 28 -0.36 4.60 -7.87
N ASN A 29 -0.26 4.95 -9.15
CA ASN A 29 0.96 4.84 -9.95
C ASN A 29 1.97 5.97 -9.72
N LYS A 30 1.74 6.87 -8.76
CA LYS A 30 2.71 7.91 -8.39
C LYS A 30 4.02 7.30 -7.86
N TYR A 31 3.95 6.14 -7.21
CA TYR A 31 5.10 5.45 -6.65
C TYR A 31 5.44 4.21 -7.47
N PRO A 32 6.73 3.85 -7.63
CA PRO A 32 7.13 2.64 -8.32
C PRO A 32 6.52 1.39 -7.67
N GLN A 33 5.91 0.54 -8.51
CA GLN A 33 5.25 -0.69 -8.09
C GLN A 33 5.89 -1.87 -8.83
N PHE A 34 6.13 -2.96 -8.10
CA PHE A 34 6.84 -4.13 -8.59
C PHE A 34 6.09 -5.40 -8.23
N THR A 35 6.44 -6.48 -8.92
CA THR A 35 6.01 -7.83 -8.56
C THR A 35 7.20 -8.77 -8.62
N THR A 36 7.28 -9.71 -7.69
CA THR A 36 8.28 -10.78 -7.69
C THR A 36 7.66 -12.09 -7.22
N THR A 37 8.34 -13.22 -7.41
CA THR A 37 7.82 -14.54 -6.99
C THR A 37 8.45 -14.94 -5.66
N ILE A 38 7.62 -15.20 -4.65
CA ILE A 38 8.04 -15.67 -3.31
C ILE A 38 7.13 -16.82 -2.90
N GLY A 39 7.72 -17.96 -2.53
CA GLY A 39 6.94 -19.14 -2.11
C GLY A 39 5.98 -19.65 -3.20
N GLY A 40 6.30 -19.41 -4.47
CA GLY A 40 5.44 -19.76 -5.62
C GLY A 40 4.28 -18.80 -5.89
N LEU A 41 4.17 -17.70 -5.14
CA LEU A 41 3.15 -16.67 -5.34
C LEU A 41 3.78 -15.41 -5.91
N LYS A 42 3.09 -14.77 -6.85
CA LYS A 42 3.42 -13.43 -7.33
C LYS A 42 3.01 -12.40 -6.29
N ILE A 43 4.00 -11.78 -5.64
CA ILE A 43 3.82 -10.78 -4.60
C ILE A 43 4.06 -9.39 -5.17
N HIS A 44 3.06 -8.52 -5.01
CA HIS A 44 3.13 -7.10 -5.32
C HIS A 44 3.71 -6.30 -4.16
N PHE A 45 4.53 -5.30 -4.46
CA PHE A 45 5.01 -4.32 -3.48
C PHE A 45 5.34 -2.98 -4.14
N GLN A 46 5.21 -1.89 -3.37
CA GLN A 46 5.83 -0.62 -3.71
C GLN A 46 7.23 -0.55 -3.11
N HIS A 47 8.16 0.01 -3.86
CA HIS A 47 9.50 0.33 -3.37
C HIS A 47 9.78 1.81 -3.60
N VAL A 48 9.92 2.58 -2.52
CA VAL A 48 9.98 4.04 -2.59
C VAL A 48 11.19 4.57 -1.83
N THR A 49 12.05 5.28 -2.55
CA THR A 49 13.24 5.95 -2.03
C THR A 49 13.09 7.45 -2.12
N SER A 50 13.89 8.19 -1.35
CA SER A 50 14.06 9.62 -1.57
C SER A 50 14.77 9.90 -2.90
N THR A 51 14.45 11.02 -3.53
CA THR A 51 15.23 11.55 -4.67
C THR A 51 16.44 12.36 -4.21
N ASN A 52 16.48 12.74 -2.92
CA ASN A 52 17.49 13.63 -2.33
C ASN A 52 18.40 12.86 -1.35
N ASN A 53 18.98 11.74 -1.78
CA ASN A 53 19.75 10.87 -0.89
C ASN A 53 20.98 11.54 -0.25
N SER A 54 21.54 12.59 -0.88
CA SER A 54 22.65 13.37 -0.33
C SER A 54 22.26 14.30 0.83
N LYS A 55 20.95 14.55 1.05
CA LYS A 55 20.44 15.38 2.15
C LYS A 55 20.54 14.68 3.50
N TYR A 56 20.52 13.35 3.52
CA TYR A 56 20.41 12.55 4.74
C TYR A 56 21.74 11.92 5.10
N ARG A 57 22.08 11.96 6.39
CA ARG A 57 23.26 11.26 6.91
C ARG A 57 23.08 9.76 6.90
N LYS A 58 21.83 9.28 7.03
CA LYS A 58 21.53 7.85 7.08
C LYS A 58 20.17 7.53 6.46
N THR A 59 20.15 6.52 5.60
CA THR A 59 18.92 5.91 5.08
C THR A 59 18.72 4.54 5.70
N ARG A 60 17.49 4.20 6.11
CA ARG A 60 17.16 2.88 6.66
C ARG A 60 16.02 2.22 5.88
N PRO A 61 16.10 0.92 5.59
CA PRO A 61 14.95 0.21 5.03
C PRO A 61 13.84 0.09 6.07
N LEU A 62 12.60 0.30 5.66
CA LEU A 62 11.41 0.16 6.48
C LEU A 62 10.32 -0.61 5.72
N LEU A 63 9.89 -1.73 6.28
CA LEU A 63 8.79 -2.54 5.77
C LEU A 63 7.47 -2.06 6.39
N LEU A 64 6.49 -1.68 5.56
CA LEU A 64 5.17 -1.22 6.01
C LEU A 64 4.11 -2.26 5.65
N LEU A 65 3.49 -2.87 6.66
CA LEU A 65 2.48 -3.91 6.50
C LEU A 65 1.09 -3.36 6.79
N HIS A 66 0.17 -3.49 5.84
CA HIS A 66 -1.24 -3.14 6.03
C HIS A 66 -2.00 -4.30 6.71
N GLY A 67 -3.23 -4.03 7.15
CA GLY A 67 -4.13 -5.04 7.72
C GLY A 67 -5.36 -5.31 6.84
N TRP A 68 -6.38 -5.94 7.43
CA TRP A 68 -7.73 -6.07 6.87
C TRP A 68 -8.68 -5.09 7.56
N PRO A 69 -9.62 -4.43 6.85
CA PRO A 69 -9.92 -4.49 5.40
C PRO A 69 -9.07 -3.52 4.54
N GLY A 70 -7.85 -3.23 4.99
CA GLY A 70 -6.93 -2.28 4.39
C GLY A 70 -6.16 -2.80 3.18
N SER A 71 -5.22 -1.98 2.70
CA SER A 71 -4.32 -2.29 1.59
C SER A 71 -3.10 -1.36 1.59
N PHE A 72 -2.12 -1.63 0.74
CA PHE A 72 -0.94 -0.77 0.56
C PHE A 72 -1.26 0.73 0.30
N ILE A 73 -2.48 1.03 -0.18
CA ILE A 73 -2.98 2.39 -0.44
C ILE A 73 -3.03 3.24 0.84
N GLU A 74 -3.21 2.64 2.01
CA GLU A 74 -3.31 3.35 3.29
C GLU A 74 -2.07 4.22 3.59
N PHE A 75 -0.91 3.83 3.07
CA PHE A 75 0.36 4.51 3.31
C PHE A 75 0.61 5.72 2.39
N GLN A 76 -0.23 6.00 1.38
CA GLN A 76 0.02 7.05 0.39
C GLN A 76 0.35 8.43 0.99
N LYS A 77 -0.27 8.76 2.12
CA LYS A 77 -0.07 10.04 2.82
C LYS A 77 1.17 10.07 3.70
N ILE A 78 1.63 8.92 4.21
CA ILE A 78 2.81 8.85 5.10
C ILE A 78 4.12 8.72 4.31
N ILE A 79 4.09 8.12 3.12
CA ILE A 79 5.27 7.95 2.24
C ILE A 79 6.12 9.23 2.13
N PRO A 80 5.60 10.41 1.75
CA PRO A 80 6.44 11.61 1.60
C PRO A 80 7.07 12.06 2.92
N LEU A 81 6.42 11.81 4.05
CA LEU A 81 6.92 12.19 5.38
C LEU A 81 8.06 11.28 5.85
N LEU A 82 8.14 10.05 5.34
CA LEU A 82 9.17 9.07 5.71
C LEU A 82 10.40 9.12 4.78
N ILE A 83 10.18 9.36 3.47
CA ILE A 83 11.29 9.43 2.49
C ILE A 83 11.97 10.79 2.46
N ASP A 84 11.25 11.87 2.80
CA ASP A 84 11.78 13.24 2.85
C ASP A 84 11.32 13.98 4.13
N PRO A 85 11.73 13.52 5.33
CA PRO A 85 11.40 14.20 6.56
C PRO A 85 12.06 15.59 6.61
N LYS A 86 11.35 16.56 7.20
CA LYS A 86 11.83 17.94 7.35
C LYS A 86 12.83 18.09 8.50
N ASP A 87 12.55 17.45 9.63
CA ASP A 87 13.28 17.65 10.89
C ASP A 87 14.01 16.36 11.31
N SER A 88 14.73 15.74 10.39
CA SER A 88 15.49 14.51 10.65
C SER A 88 16.65 14.36 9.67
N ASP A 89 17.82 14.00 10.18
CA ASP A 89 18.99 13.59 9.38
C ASP A 89 18.89 12.15 8.87
N VAL A 90 17.85 11.44 9.29
CA VAL A 90 17.55 10.06 8.90
C VAL A 90 16.29 10.03 8.05
N ASN A 91 16.36 9.36 6.91
CA ASN A 91 15.19 9.03 6.09
C ASN A 91 15.02 7.51 5.96
N PHE A 92 13.89 7.12 5.34
CA PHE A 92 13.58 5.73 5.08
C PHE A 92 13.49 5.43 3.58
N GLU A 93 13.95 4.24 3.23
CA GLU A 93 13.58 3.55 1.99
C GLU A 93 12.45 2.58 2.33
N LEU A 94 11.33 2.66 1.62
CA LEU A 94 10.10 1.98 1.99
C LEU A 94 9.84 0.78 1.10
N VAL A 95 9.56 -0.37 1.72
CA VAL A 95 8.97 -1.54 1.05
C VAL A 95 7.56 -1.72 1.56
N ILE A 96 6.56 -1.69 0.67
CA ILE A 96 5.14 -1.72 1.03
C ILE A 96 4.46 -2.85 0.24
N PRO A 97 4.49 -4.10 0.73
CA PRO A 97 3.87 -5.22 0.06
C PRO A 97 2.35 -5.17 0.14
N SER A 98 1.68 -5.74 -0.85
CA SER A 98 0.34 -6.29 -0.64
C SER A 98 0.47 -7.66 -0.01
N LEU A 99 -0.21 -7.90 1.11
CA LEU A 99 -0.24 -9.21 1.76
C LEU A 99 -0.73 -10.29 0.77
N PRO A 100 -0.30 -11.56 0.89
CA PRO A 100 -0.81 -12.64 0.04
C PRO A 100 -2.35 -12.69 0.04
N GLY A 101 -2.96 -12.70 -1.14
CA GLY A 101 -4.43 -12.62 -1.31
C GLY A 101 -5.04 -11.21 -1.21
N TYR A 102 -4.22 -10.17 -1.08
CA TYR A 102 -4.67 -8.77 -1.04
C TYR A 102 -4.15 -7.99 -2.25
N GLY A 103 -4.94 -7.00 -2.68
CA GLY A 103 -4.54 -6.05 -3.71
C GLY A 103 -4.12 -6.75 -5.01
N PHE A 104 -2.84 -6.61 -5.36
CA PHE A 104 -2.25 -7.19 -6.56
C PHE A 104 -1.35 -8.41 -6.28
N SER A 105 -1.32 -8.91 -5.04
CA SER A 105 -0.62 -10.15 -4.69
C SER A 105 -1.52 -11.36 -4.87
N GLU A 106 -0.96 -12.46 -5.38
CA GLU A 106 -1.68 -13.71 -5.52
C GLU A 106 -2.10 -14.30 -4.17
N GLY A 107 -3.25 -14.97 -4.16
CA GLY A 107 -3.73 -15.74 -3.02
C GLY A 107 -3.17 -17.16 -3.00
N ALA A 108 -3.19 -17.78 -1.82
CA ALA A 108 -2.79 -19.18 -1.71
C ALA A 108 -3.67 -20.10 -2.57
N VAL A 109 -3.03 -21.07 -3.24
CA VAL A 109 -3.73 -22.10 -4.04
C VAL A 109 -4.11 -23.34 -3.22
N ARG A 110 -3.70 -23.40 -1.95
CA ARG A 110 -4.00 -24.50 -1.02
C ARG A 110 -4.16 -23.95 0.41
N PRO A 111 -4.89 -24.67 1.30
CA PRO A 111 -5.00 -24.30 2.70
C PRO A 111 -3.64 -24.25 3.43
N GLY A 112 -3.61 -23.55 4.57
CA GLY A 112 -2.45 -23.51 5.48
C GLY A 112 -1.61 -22.22 5.43
N LEU A 113 -2.02 -21.21 4.65
CA LEU A 113 -1.38 -19.89 4.67
C LEU A 113 -1.97 -19.03 5.80
N GLY A 114 -1.47 -19.23 7.01
CA GLY A 114 -1.81 -18.45 8.20
C GLY A 114 -0.58 -17.82 8.84
N LEU A 115 -0.80 -17.01 9.89
CA LEU A 115 0.28 -16.60 10.77
C LEU A 115 0.84 -17.85 11.46
N VAL A 116 2.16 -17.91 11.64
CA VAL A 116 2.77 -18.94 12.46
C VAL A 116 2.45 -18.59 13.91
N GLU A 117 1.70 -19.44 14.60
CA GLU A 117 1.54 -19.32 16.05
C GLU A 117 2.89 -19.62 16.71
N THR A 118 3.38 -18.66 17.49
CA THR A 118 4.63 -18.75 18.27
C THR A 118 4.35 -19.07 19.73
#